data_AF-L1P912-F1
#
_entry.id   AF-L1P912-F1
#
_cell.length_a   1.000
_cell.length_b   1.000
_cell.length_c   1.000
_cell.angle_alpha   90.00
_cell.angle_beta   90.00
_cell.angle_gamma   90.00
#
_symmetry.space_group_name_H-M   'P 1'
#
loop_
_entity.id
_entity.type
_entity.pdbx_description
1 polymer ?
#
loop_
_entity_poly.entity_id
_entity_poly.type
_entity_poly.pdbx_seq_one_letter_code
_entity_poly.pdbx_strand_id
1 'polypeptide(L)'
;MKKQSPQEQEAVELFEYAARNLIKEFCDKQDLQFEFDNYDVGGGIICLSDYFFNIEDIYFDMKHDKPNGKILQWYDYVLTHESNINYRSYCMGMREELITKKNQKK
;
A
#
# COMPACT_ATOMS: atom_id res chain seq x y z
N MET A 1 -15.12 -28.07 -7.27
CA MET A 1 -14.15 -27.00 -7.61
C MET A 1 -13.07 -27.61 -8.49
N LYS A 2 -12.68 -26.97 -9.61
CA LYS A 2 -11.53 -27.43 -10.38
C LYS A 2 -10.29 -27.30 -9.48
N LYS A 3 -9.44 -28.33 -9.42
CA LYS A 3 -8.12 -28.20 -8.82
C LYS A 3 -7.30 -27.24 -9.70
N GLN A 4 -6.55 -26.36 -9.06
CA GLN A 4 -5.59 -25.48 -9.70
C GLN A 4 -4.59 -26.33 -10.50
N SER A 5 -4.22 -25.87 -11.70
CA SER A 5 -3.18 -26.50 -12.51
C SER A 5 -1.79 -26.27 -11.90
N PRO A 6 -0.80 -27.13 -12.18
CA PRO A 6 0.58 -26.93 -11.72
C PRO A 6 1.16 -25.57 -12.11
N GLN A 7 0.83 -25.08 -13.32
CA GLN A 7 1.31 -23.78 -13.81
C GLN A 7 0.69 -22.60 -13.05
N GLU A 8 -0.59 -22.69 -12.69
CA GLU A 8 -1.25 -21.67 -11.86
C GLU A 8 -0.67 -21.68 -10.43
N GLN A 9 -0.27 -22.83 -9.90
CA GLN A 9 0.38 -22.93 -8.59
C GLN A 9 1.76 -22.26 -8.61
N GLU A 10 2.58 -22.59 -9.61
CA GLU A 10 3.91 -22.00 -9.79
C GLU A 10 3.84 -20.47 -9.93
N ALA A 11 2.89 -19.95 -10.71
CA ALA A 11 2.70 -18.51 -10.87
C ALA A 11 2.35 -17.80 -9.54
N VAL A 12 1.54 -18.42 -8.69
CA VAL A 12 1.20 -17.89 -7.36
C VAL A 12 2.41 -17.90 -6.44
N GLU A 13 3.16 -19.00 -6.39
CA GLU A 13 4.36 -19.12 -5.55
C GLU A 13 5.43 -18.08 -5.93
N LEU A 14 5.65 -17.85 -7.23
CA LEU A 14 6.56 -16.82 -7.72
C LEU A 14 6.09 -15.41 -7.36
N PHE A 15 4.78 -15.13 -7.46
CA PHE A 15 4.22 -13.85 -7.06
C PHE A 15 4.40 -13.62 -5.55
N GLU A 16 4.06 -14.59 -4.72
CA GLU A 16 4.20 -14.45 -3.27
C GLU A 16 5.67 -14.25 -2.85
N TYR A 17 6.60 -14.96 -3.48
CA TYR A 17 8.03 -14.78 -3.25
C TYR A 17 8.48 -13.35 -3.60
N ALA A 18 8.11 -12.86 -4.78
CA ALA A 18 8.44 -11.51 -5.23
C ALA A 18 7.81 -10.43 -4.33
N ALA A 19 6.54 -10.61 -3.94
CA ALA A 19 5.82 -9.70 -3.07
C ALA A 19 6.44 -9.65 -1.67
N ARG A 20 6.82 -10.80 -1.07
CA ARG A 20 7.52 -10.83 0.22
C ARG A 20 8.83 -10.03 0.18
N ASN A 21 9.62 -10.19 -0.87
CA ASN A 21 10.86 -9.42 -1.03
C ASN A 21 10.60 -7.92 -1.21
N LEU A 22 9.59 -7.55 -2.00
CA LEU A 22 9.21 -6.15 -2.17
C LEU A 22 8.76 -5.50 -0.85
N ILE A 23 7.96 -6.22 -0.05
CA ILE A 23 7.49 -5.72 1.25
C ILE A 23 8.68 -5.54 2.20
N LYS A 24 9.64 -6.48 2.21
CA LYS A 24 10.85 -6.35 3.02
C LYS A 24 11.65 -5.08 2.68
N GLU A 25 11.94 -4.85 1.40
CA GLU A 25 12.65 -3.64 0.96
C GLU A 25 11.85 -2.37 1.25
N PHE A 26 10.52 -2.43 1.17
CA PHE A 26 9.64 -1.34 1.57
C PHE A 26 9.73 -1.06 3.07
N CYS A 27 9.72 -2.09 3.92
CA CYS A 27 9.90 -1.95 5.37
C CYS A 27 11.23 -1.25 5.70
N ASP A 28 12.33 -1.70 5.09
CA ASP A 28 13.65 -1.11 5.26
C ASP A 28 13.66 0.36 4.81
N LYS A 29 13.05 0.66 3.67
CA LYS A 29 12.92 2.04 3.15
C LYS A 29 12.12 2.94 4.09
N GLN A 30 11.06 2.44 4.71
CA GLN A 30 10.12 3.22 5.53
C GLN A 30 10.46 3.18 7.03
N ASP A 31 11.53 2.50 7.43
CA ASP A 31 11.91 2.26 8.83
C ASP A 31 10.78 1.57 9.63
N LEU A 32 10.10 0.62 9.00
CA LEU A 32 9.04 -0.19 9.60
C LEU A 32 9.58 -1.56 9.98
N GLN A 33 9.16 -2.08 11.14
CA GLN A 33 9.50 -3.45 11.53
C GLN A 33 8.76 -4.45 10.64
N PHE A 34 9.50 -5.41 10.08
CA PHE A 34 8.94 -6.49 9.28
C PHE A 34 8.81 -7.76 10.13
N GLU A 35 7.61 -8.03 10.64
CA GLU A 35 7.34 -9.20 11.50
C GLU A 35 6.93 -10.43 10.66
N PHE A 36 7.90 -11.28 10.32
CA PHE A 36 7.72 -12.40 9.38
C PHE A 36 6.63 -13.43 9.73
N ASP A 37 6.18 -13.52 10.98
CA ASP A 37 5.50 -14.74 11.46
C ASP A 37 4.01 -14.86 11.11
N ASN A 38 3.36 -13.83 10.54
CA ASN A 38 1.89 -13.87 10.31
C ASN A 38 1.37 -13.27 8.99
N TYR A 39 2.22 -13.00 7.99
CA TYR A 39 1.72 -12.37 6.75
C TYR A 39 1.17 -13.37 5.73
N ASP A 40 -0.16 -13.37 5.60
CA ASP A 40 -0.84 -13.87 4.41
C ASP A 40 -0.73 -12.82 3.28
N VAL A 41 0.38 -12.85 2.55
CA VAL A 41 0.55 -12.04 1.32
C VAL A 41 -0.50 -12.40 0.27
N GLY A 42 -1.12 -13.58 0.36
CA GLY A 42 -2.19 -14.03 -0.52
C GLY A 42 -3.49 -13.23 -0.37
N GLY A 43 -3.73 -12.60 0.78
CA GLY A 43 -4.88 -11.73 1.02
C GLY A 43 -4.75 -10.32 0.43
N GLY A 44 -3.56 -9.92 0.00
CA GLY A 44 -3.29 -8.60 -0.59
C GLY A 44 -3.30 -7.41 0.38
N ILE A 45 -3.56 -7.65 1.68
CA ILE A 45 -3.49 -6.66 2.77
C ILE A 45 -2.30 -6.99 3.67
N ILE A 46 -1.43 -6.01 3.87
CA ILE A 46 -0.19 -6.09 4.63
C ILE A 46 -0.33 -5.18 5.86
N CYS A 47 -0.19 -5.75 7.05
CA CYS A 47 -0.28 -5.05 8.32
C CYS A 47 1.12 -4.74 8.89
N LEU A 48 1.67 -3.54 8.68
CA LEU A 48 3.01 -3.19 9.15
C LEU A 48 2.90 -2.25 10.36
N SER A 49 3.29 -2.72 11.55
CA SER A 49 3.04 -2.01 12.82
C SER A 49 1.54 -1.70 12.98
N ASP A 50 1.14 -0.43 13.06
CA ASP A 50 -0.26 -0.01 13.16
C ASP A 50 -0.89 0.36 11.78
N TYR A 51 -0.17 0.12 10.67
CA TYR A 51 -0.59 0.50 9.34
C TYR A 51 -1.06 -0.68 8.50
N PHE A 52 -2.14 -0.48 7.73
CA PHE A 52 -2.65 -1.47 6.80
C PHE A 52 -2.50 -0.97 5.36
N PHE A 53 -1.71 -1.68 4.56
CA PHE A 53 -1.48 -1.34 3.16
C PHE A 53 -1.87 -2.47 2.24
N ASN A 54 -2.43 -2.13 1.09
CA ASN A 54 -2.62 -3.02 -0.03
C ASN A 54 -1.32 -3.10 -0.84
N ILE A 55 -1.03 -4.27 -1.42
CA ILE A 55 0.22 -4.51 -2.16
C ILE A 55 0.44 -3.51 -3.32
N GLU A 56 -0.66 -3.02 -3.91
CA GLU A 56 -0.63 -2.04 -5.00
C GLU A 56 -0.05 -0.68 -4.55
N ASP A 57 -0.36 -0.24 -3.33
CA ASP A 57 0.14 1.01 -2.78
C ASP A 57 1.64 0.90 -2.45
N ILE A 58 2.08 -0.24 -1.89
CA ILE A 58 3.50 -0.55 -1.68
C ILE A 58 4.24 -0.58 -3.02
N TYR A 59 3.69 -1.28 -4.02
CA TYR A 59 4.26 -1.32 -5.37
C TYR A 59 4.38 0.07 -5.98
N PHE A 60 3.34 0.90 -5.85
CA PHE A 60 3.37 2.27 -6.37
C PHE A 60 4.42 3.12 -5.67
N ASP A 61 4.55 3.01 -4.34
CA ASP A 61 5.53 3.73 -3.53
C ASP A 61 6.96 3.40 -3.97
N MET A 62 7.26 2.10 -4.09
CA MET A 62 8.57 1.59 -4.46
C MET A 62 8.90 1.91 -5.92
N LYS A 63 7.96 1.68 -6.85
CA LYS A 63 8.16 1.92 -8.29
C LYS A 63 8.46 3.38 -8.62
N HIS A 64 7.86 4.32 -7.90
CA HIS A 64 8.01 5.75 -8.16
C HIS A 64 8.92 6.45 -7.15
N ASP A 65 9.70 5.67 -6.39
CA ASP A 65 10.65 6.14 -5.39
C ASP A 65 10.07 7.27 -4.52
N LYS A 66 8.90 7.01 -3.93
CA LYS A 66 8.26 8.03 -3.09
C LYS A 66 9.11 8.31 -1.85
N PRO A 67 9.12 9.55 -1.34
CA PRO A 67 9.91 9.88 -0.15
C PRO A 67 9.54 8.99 1.04
N ASN A 68 10.53 8.70 1.90
CA ASN A 68 10.30 8.05 3.18
C ASN A 68 9.20 8.80 3.97
N GLY A 69 8.30 8.03 4.59
CA GLY A 69 7.16 8.51 5.36
C GLY A 69 6.00 9.02 4.51
N LYS A 70 6.11 9.11 3.18
CA LYS A 70 5.06 9.70 2.34
C LYS A 70 3.74 8.94 2.38
N ILE A 71 3.82 7.61 2.38
CA ILE A 71 2.66 6.72 2.49
C ILE A 71 2.05 6.74 3.90
N LEU A 72 2.88 6.88 4.95
CA LEU A 72 2.42 7.04 6.33
C LEU A 72 1.64 8.35 6.49
N GLN A 73 2.18 9.46 5.95
CA GLN A 73 1.50 10.76 5.92
C GLN A 73 0.14 10.70 5.20
N TRP A 74 0.03 9.89 4.14
CA TRP A 74 -1.24 9.67 3.46
C TRP A 74 -2.22 8.90 4.33
N TYR A 75 -1.76 7.82 4.97
CA TYR A 75 -2.57 6.99 5.85
C TYR A 75 -3.14 7.81 7.02
N ASP A 76 -2.28 8.55 7.71
CA ASP A 76 -2.68 9.43 8.81
C ASP A 76 -3.64 10.53 8.34
N TYR A 77 -3.42 11.07 7.15
CA TYR A 77 -4.30 12.06 6.55
C TYR A 77 -5.71 11.50 6.32
N VAL A 78 -5.80 10.31 5.73
CA VAL A 78 -7.06 9.61 5.48
C VAL A 78 -7.83 9.36 6.77
N LEU A 79 -7.16 8.87 7.82
CA LEU A 79 -7.78 8.63 9.11
C LEU A 79 -8.22 9.93 9.80
N THR A 80 -7.38 10.96 9.79
CA THR A 80 -7.67 12.23 10.47
C THR A 80 -8.82 13.00 9.82
N HIS A 81 -8.97 12.91 8.50
CA HIS A 81 -9.96 13.68 7.74
C HIS A 81 -11.17 12.84 7.33
N GLU A 82 -11.23 11.56 7.72
CA GLU A 82 -12.22 10.59 7.23
C GLU A 82 -12.28 10.57 5.69
N SER A 83 -11.10 10.72 5.06
CA SER A 83 -10.99 10.96 3.62
C SER A 83 -10.98 9.67 2.82
N ASN A 84 -11.62 9.68 1.64
CA ASN A 84 -11.57 8.57 0.69
C ASN A 84 -10.52 8.76 -0.41
N ILE A 85 -9.56 9.66 -0.23
CA ILE A 85 -8.50 9.90 -1.22
C ILE A 85 -7.52 8.73 -1.23
N ASN A 86 -7.33 8.09 -2.39
CA ASN A 86 -6.31 7.05 -2.57
C ASN A 86 -4.87 7.62 -2.58
N TYR A 87 -3.88 6.77 -2.31
CA TYR A 87 -2.49 7.19 -2.15
C TYR A 87 -1.92 7.91 -3.39
N ARG A 88 -2.24 7.40 -4.59
CA ARG A 88 -1.81 8.00 -5.86
C ARG A 88 -2.30 9.44 -6.02
N SER A 89 -3.58 9.69 -5.74
CA SER A 89 -4.17 11.03 -5.79
C SER A 89 -3.57 11.95 -4.72
N TYR A 90 -3.34 11.44 -3.52
CA TYR A 90 -2.64 12.19 -2.47
C TYR A 90 -1.23 12.61 -2.88
N CYS A 91 -0.49 11.73 -3.56
CA CYS A 91 0.82 12.02 -4.13
C CYS A 91 0.79 13.09 -5.23
N MET A 92 -0.34 13.23 -5.95
CA MET A 92 -0.55 14.30 -6.95
C MET A 92 -1.02 15.62 -6.31
N GLY A 93 -1.06 15.72 -4.99
CA GLY A 93 -1.42 16.94 -4.26
C GLY A 93 -2.93 17.10 -4.00
N MET A 94 -3.73 16.06 -4.23
CA MET A 94 -5.16 16.10 -3.88
C MET A 94 -5.32 16.12 -2.35
N ARG A 95 -6.14 17.05 -1.85
CA ARG A 95 -6.52 17.20 -0.44
C ARG A 95 -7.99 17.61 -0.37
N GLU A 96 -8.74 17.14 0.62
CA GLU A 96 -10.16 17.44 0.77
C GLU A 96 -10.44 18.92 1.01
N GLU A 97 -9.57 19.61 1.77
CA GLU A 97 -9.71 21.05 2.02
C GLU A 97 -9.63 21.87 0.71
N LEU A 98 -9.00 21.33 -0.33
CA LEU A 98 -8.93 21.98 -1.65
C LEU A 98 -10.18 21.71 -2.50
N ILE A 99 -10.89 20.61 -2.26
CA ILE A 99 -12.13 20.25 -2.96
C ILE A 99 -13.29 21.09 -2.42
N THR A 100 -13.44 21.16 -1.10
CA THR A 100 -14.49 21.97 -0.44
C THR A 100 -14.38 23.45 -0.80
N LYS A 101 -13.15 24.00 -0.83
CA LYS A 101 -12.91 25.39 -1.27
C LYS A 101 -13.27 25.66 -2.74
N LYS A 102 -13.12 24.69 -3.64
CA LYS A 102 -13.54 24.84 -5.04
C LYS A 102 -15.07 24.86 -5.17
N ASN A 103 -15.77 24.07 -4.38
CA ASN A 103 -17.23 24.00 -4.41
C ASN A 103 -17.91 25.23 -3.78
N GLN A 104 -17.26 25.90 -2.82
CA GLN A 104 -17.75 27.17 -2.24
C GLN A 104 -17.54 28.40 -3.12
N LYS A 105 -16.71 28.31 -4.17
CA LYS A 105 -16.42 29.41 -5.10
C LYS A 105 -17.23 29.33 -6.41
N LYS A 106 -18.19 28.41 -6.50
CA LYS A 106 -19.19 28.35 -7.57
C LYS A 106 -20.53 28.81 -7.03
#